data_AF-A0A239R8A3-F1
#
_entry.id   AF-A0A239R8A3-F1
#
_cell.length_a   1.000
_cell.length_b   1.000
_cell.length_c   1.000
_cell.angle_alpha   90.00
_cell.angle_beta   90.00
_cell.angle_gamma   90.00
#
_symmetry.space_group_name_H-M   'P 1'
#
loop_
_entity.id
_entity.type
_entity.pdbx_description
1 polymer ?
#
loop_
_entity_poly.entity_id
_entity_poly.type
_entity_poly.pdbx_seq_one_letter_code
_entity_poly.pdbx_strand_id
1 'polypeptide(L)'
;MTSFIDLTNFGVACAGLIVAFIGLFITLGSPYMDKGIRKYFEVFFSLLIAYILSDLFSQISLTMLGSDYAILSRVCVFSESFFSAILMPMLTWFLLKCAGKKTYNNPYFVVACILFISYFITLIITQFTRHIYFITDDNVYHRGPLYPTLLISPALLMLLNLTVLIRYRKSLSSRLIKAFSIYIIVPLICMLIQMCMYGLLLIVIGSSVSSLFLLTYIHREQMDVYVAQREENARAQVSINVLQMRPHFIYNTMTSIYYLCEQNPKKAMEMIESFTNYLRKNFQAIAKHGTIPFREELEHVRTYLNIEQIRFEGKLFVEFDTPHMGFRIPPLTLQPIVENAVKYGVDPELDPLYISVSTNETEDGNEIIVTDNGPGFDENENTADNNREPHIAINNIRERLSMMCNGTISFSARDGGGTIVRIYIPRNYSSIS
;
A
#
# COMPACT_ATOMS: atom_id res chain seq x y z
N MET A 1 38.05 -36.48 2.50
CA MET A 1 37.14 -35.80 3.45
C MET A 1 37.25 -34.28 3.34
N THR A 2 38.47 -33.72 3.22
CA THR A 2 38.74 -32.29 2.92
C THR A 2 38.01 -31.79 1.66
N SER A 3 38.19 -32.44 0.50
CA SER A 3 37.54 -32.02 -0.77
C SER A 3 36.00 -31.94 -0.72
N PHE A 4 35.32 -32.76 0.10
CA PHE A 4 33.86 -32.68 0.26
C PHE A 4 33.44 -31.49 1.12
N ILE A 5 34.19 -31.19 2.20
CA ILE A 5 33.95 -30.05 3.07
C ILE A 5 34.19 -28.74 2.30
N ASP A 6 35.26 -28.69 1.51
CA ASP A 6 35.61 -27.53 0.68
C ASP A 6 34.53 -27.26 -0.37
N LEU A 7 34.04 -28.30 -1.06
CA LEU A 7 32.92 -28.18 -2.01
C LEU A 7 31.62 -27.72 -1.32
N THR A 8 31.37 -28.20 -0.10
CA THR A 8 30.19 -27.79 0.68
C THR A 8 30.27 -26.32 1.07
N ASN A 9 31.41 -25.85 1.57
CA ASN A 9 31.62 -24.44 1.92
C ASN A 9 31.48 -23.52 0.71
N PHE A 10 32.03 -23.92 -0.44
CA PHE A 10 31.91 -23.15 -1.67
C PHE A 10 30.44 -23.03 -2.11
N GLY A 11 29.69 -24.14 -2.05
CA GLY A 11 28.26 -24.15 -2.33
C GLY A 11 27.45 -23.26 -1.36
N VAL A 12 27.76 -23.31 -0.06
CA VAL A 12 27.13 -22.49 0.98
C VAL A 12 27.39 -20.99 0.76
N ALA A 13 28.61 -20.61 0.42
CA ALA A 13 28.97 -19.23 0.15
C ALA A 13 28.30 -18.72 -1.14
N CYS A 14 28.28 -19.51 -2.22
CA CYS A 14 27.54 -19.19 -3.44
C CYS A 14 26.03 -19.00 -3.18
N ALA A 15 25.41 -19.89 -2.39
CA ALA A 15 24.01 -19.76 -2.02
C ALA A 15 23.76 -18.50 -1.17
N GLY A 16 24.64 -18.20 -0.22
CA GLY A 16 24.60 -16.97 0.56
C GLY A 16 24.69 -15.72 -0.32
N LEU A 17 25.56 -15.73 -1.33
CA LEU A 17 25.74 -14.63 -2.28
C LEU A 17 24.45 -14.37 -3.07
N ILE A 18 23.81 -15.43 -3.58
CA ILE A 18 22.52 -15.33 -4.28
C ILE A 18 21.46 -14.70 -3.36
N VAL A 19 21.37 -15.17 -2.11
CA VAL A 19 20.43 -14.62 -1.11
C VAL A 19 20.70 -13.14 -0.83
N ALA A 20 21.96 -12.75 -0.72
CA ALA A 20 22.34 -11.36 -0.49
C ALA A 20 21.99 -10.45 -1.69
N PHE A 21 22.22 -10.92 -2.93
CA PHE A 21 21.80 -10.20 -4.14
C PHE A 21 20.28 -10.08 -4.26
N ILE A 22 19.54 -11.14 -3.94
CA ILE A 22 18.07 -11.09 -3.89
C ILE A 22 17.62 -10.05 -2.88
N GLY A 23 18.21 -10.03 -1.68
CA GLY A 23 17.92 -9.03 -0.64
C GLY A 23 18.19 -7.60 -1.10
N LEU A 24 19.32 -7.36 -1.78
CA LEU A 24 19.66 -6.06 -2.36
C LEU A 24 18.67 -5.65 -3.45
N PHE A 25 18.30 -6.58 -4.35
CA PHE A 25 17.35 -6.32 -5.42
C PHE A 25 15.95 -5.97 -4.89
N ILE A 26 15.45 -6.73 -3.91
CA ILE A 26 14.18 -6.43 -3.22
C ILE A 26 14.23 -5.04 -2.58
N THR A 27 15.37 -4.68 -1.99
CA THR A 27 15.54 -3.37 -1.34
C THR A 27 15.45 -2.21 -2.33
N LEU A 28 16.13 -2.34 -3.48
CA LEU A 28 16.12 -1.33 -4.54
C LEU A 28 14.76 -1.23 -5.25
N GLY A 29 14.09 -2.36 -5.45
CA GLY A 29 12.81 -2.46 -6.15
C GLY A 29 11.58 -2.13 -5.31
N SER A 30 11.72 -1.84 -4.00
CA SER A 30 10.58 -1.55 -3.13
C SER A 30 10.29 -0.04 -3.06
N PRO A 31 9.25 0.47 -3.74
CA PRO A 31 8.94 1.90 -3.72
C PRO A 31 8.37 2.36 -2.37
N TYR A 32 7.74 1.45 -1.62
CA TYR A 32 7.01 1.76 -0.38
C TYR A 32 7.88 1.77 0.88
N MET A 33 9.13 1.29 0.80
CA MET A 33 10.01 1.29 1.96
C MET A 33 10.47 2.69 2.35
N ASP A 34 10.47 2.97 3.66
CA ASP A 34 11.03 4.22 4.21
C ASP A 34 12.46 4.43 3.73
N LYS A 35 12.81 5.67 3.33
CA LYS A 35 14.14 5.99 2.77
C LYS A 35 15.28 5.62 3.72
N GLY A 36 15.08 5.82 5.03
CA GLY A 36 16.09 5.50 6.03
C GLY A 36 16.23 4.00 6.29
N ILE A 37 15.15 3.22 6.14
CA ILE A 37 15.18 1.75 6.22
C ILE A 37 15.81 1.16 4.96
N ARG A 38 15.45 1.69 3.79
CA ARG A 38 16.03 1.29 2.49
C ARG A 38 17.54 1.46 2.47
N LYS A 39 18.04 2.65 2.84
CA LYS A 39 19.48 2.93 2.91
C LYS A 39 20.20 2.02 3.90
N TYR A 40 19.56 1.64 5.01
CA TYR A 40 20.12 0.66 5.94
C TYR A 40 20.32 -0.69 5.27
N PHE A 41 19.29 -1.22 4.60
CA PHE A 41 19.36 -2.52 3.93
C PHE A 41 20.30 -2.51 2.71
N GLU A 42 20.38 -1.42 1.96
CA GLU A 42 21.36 -1.26 0.87
C GLU A 42 22.80 -1.40 1.39
N VAL A 43 23.14 -0.67 2.46
CA VAL A 43 24.47 -0.75 3.09
C VAL A 43 24.69 -2.13 3.69
N PHE A 44 23.69 -2.68 4.38
CA PHE A 44 23.75 -3.99 5.00
C PHE A 44 24.03 -5.10 3.98
N PHE A 45 23.24 -5.20 2.90
CA PHE A 45 23.43 -6.23 1.88
C PHE A 45 24.72 -6.01 1.08
N SER A 46 25.16 -4.77 0.89
CA SER A 46 26.47 -4.48 0.28
C SER A 46 27.63 -4.99 1.14
N LEU A 47 27.57 -4.78 2.46
CA LEU A 47 28.54 -5.31 3.41
C LEU A 47 28.46 -6.84 3.53
N LEU A 48 27.26 -7.41 3.46
CA LEU A 48 27.06 -8.86 3.45
C LEU A 48 27.67 -9.49 2.18
N ILE A 49 27.51 -8.87 1.02
CA ILE A 49 28.17 -9.30 -0.23
C ILE A 49 29.69 -9.18 -0.09
N ALA A 50 30.22 -8.08 0.44
CA ALA A 50 31.66 -7.92 0.67
C ALA A 50 32.22 -8.98 1.63
N TYR A 51 31.47 -9.32 2.67
CA TYR A 51 31.79 -10.42 3.58
C TYR A 51 31.84 -11.76 2.84
N ILE A 52 30.79 -12.12 2.10
CA ILE A 52 30.71 -13.41 1.38
C ILE A 52 31.77 -13.53 0.28
N LEU A 53 32.07 -12.43 -0.43
CA LEU A 53 33.14 -12.41 -1.41
C LEU A 53 34.51 -12.59 -0.75
N SER A 54 34.75 -11.93 0.39
CA SER A 54 36.00 -12.11 1.14
C SER A 54 36.18 -13.56 1.61
N ASP A 55 35.10 -14.20 2.05
CA ASP A 55 35.06 -15.62 2.42
C ASP A 55 35.32 -16.54 1.21
N LEU A 56 34.69 -16.28 0.06
CA LEU A 56 34.97 -17.02 -1.18
C LEU A 56 36.44 -16.90 -1.62
N PHE A 57 37.01 -15.69 -1.58
CA PHE A 57 38.42 -15.48 -1.92
C PHE A 57 39.35 -16.16 -0.90
N SER A 58 39.01 -16.13 0.38
CA SER A 58 39.72 -16.83 1.45
C SER A 58 39.75 -18.34 1.19
N GLN A 59 38.60 -18.94 0.87
CA GLN A 59 38.49 -20.37 0.53
C GLN A 59 39.31 -20.73 -0.71
N ILE A 60 39.17 -19.97 -1.80
CA ILE A 60 39.94 -20.21 -3.04
C ILE A 60 41.44 -20.09 -2.76
N SER A 61 41.85 -19.05 -2.03
CA SER A 61 43.26 -18.82 -1.73
C SER A 61 43.85 -19.93 -0.86
N LEU A 62 43.14 -20.40 0.16
CA LEU A 62 43.62 -21.46 1.06
C LEU A 62 43.61 -22.87 0.44
N THR A 63 42.71 -23.15 -0.52
CA THR A 63 42.51 -24.51 -1.05
C THR A 63 43.10 -24.74 -2.44
N MET A 64 43.10 -23.72 -3.29
CA MET A 64 43.46 -23.84 -4.71
C MET A 64 44.79 -23.16 -5.05
N LEU A 65 45.28 -22.24 -4.20
CA LEU A 65 46.53 -21.52 -4.44
C LEU A 65 47.67 -22.07 -3.57
N GLY A 66 48.87 -22.13 -4.15
CA GLY A 66 50.07 -22.63 -3.49
C GLY A 66 50.66 -21.68 -2.44
N SER A 67 51.82 -22.04 -1.90
CA SER A 67 52.57 -21.31 -0.85
C SER A 67 52.79 -19.82 -1.14
N ASP A 68 52.94 -19.46 -2.42
CA ASP A 68 53.20 -18.07 -2.85
C ASP A 68 52.07 -17.08 -2.50
N TYR A 69 50.88 -17.59 -2.17
CA TYR A 69 49.69 -16.78 -1.90
C TYR A 69 49.34 -16.65 -0.41
N ALA A 70 50.23 -17.04 0.51
CA ALA A 70 49.98 -16.95 1.96
C ALA A 70 49.67 -15.53 2.47
N ILE A 71 50.16 -14.48 1.79
CA ILE A 71 49.83 -13.08 2.11
C ILE A 71 48.39 -12.76 1.67
N LEU A 72 47.99 -13.21 0.48
CA LEU A 72 46.63 -13.01 -0.03
C LEU A 72 45.61 -13.69 0.89
N SER A 73 45.87 -14.95 1.29
CA SER A 73 45.02 -15.68 2.24
C SER A 73 44.86 -14.93 3.56
N ARG A 74 45.93 -14.33 4.10
CA ARG A 74 45.87 -13.52 5.33
C ARG A 74 44.96 -12.30 5.16
N VAL A 75 45.09 -11.59 4.04
CA VAL A 75 44.26 -10.41 3.74
C VAL A 75 42.78 -10.80 3.59
N CYS A 76 42.48 -11.92 2.94
CA CYS A 76 41.11 -12.41 2.77
C CYS A 76 40.47 -12.82 4.10
N VAL A 77 41.16 -13.60 4.94
CA VAL A 77 40.69 -14.01 6.28
C VAL A 77 40.52 -12.81 7.23
N PHE A 78 41.37 -11.79 7.10
CA PHE A 78 41.17 -10.54 7.82
C PHE A 78 39.91 -9.80 7.33
N SER A 79 39.73 -9.71 6.01
CA SER A 79 38.62 -9.00 5.39
C SER A 79 37.26 -9.63 5.70
N GLU A 80 37.14 -10.97 5.64
CA GLU A 80 35.90 -11.67 6.01
C GLU A 80 35.52 -11.42 7.47
N SER A 81 36.51 -11.45 8.38
CA SER A 81 36.33 -11.20 9.82
C SER A 81 35.92 -9.76 10.09
N PHE A 82 36.50 -8.81 9.36
CA PHE A 82 36.17 -7.40 9.46
C PHE A 82 34.74 -7.09 8.99
N PHE A 83 34.37 -7.52 7.78
CA PHE A 83 33.06 -7.23 7.23
C PHE A 83 31.92 -7.88 8.02
N SER A 84 32.10 -9.13 8.48
CA SER A 84 31.10 -9.81 9.32
C SER A 84 30.87 -9.09 10.65
N ALA A 85 31.92 -8.54 11.27
CA ALA A 85 31.81 -7.86 12.55
C ALA A 85 31.03 -6.55 12.49
N ILE A 86 31.05 -5.83 11.36
CA ILE A 86 30.31 -4.57 11.19
C ILE A 86 28.78 -4.79 11.23
N LEU A 87 28.31 -5.96 10.79
CA LEU A 87 26.87 -6.25 10.71
C LEU A 87 26.18 -6.29 12.09
N MET A 88 26.91 -6.62 13.14
CA MET A 88 26.38 -6.78 14.51
C MET A 88 26.00 -5.45 15.20
N PRO A 89 26.87 -4.42 15.26
CA PRO A 89 26.49 -3.10 15.76
C PRO A 89 25.48 -2.40 14.85
N MET A 90 25.49 -2.68 13.54
CA MET A 90 24.42 -2.23 12.62
C MET A 90 23.05 -2.77 13.04
N LEU A 91 22.96 -4.05 13.43
CA LEU A 91 21.73 -4.62 13.97
C LEU A 91 21.28 -3.90 15.24
N THR A 92 22.20 -3.63 16.18
CA THR A 92 21.87 -2.90 17.42
C THR A 92 21.28 -1.52 17.10
N TRP A 93 21.90 -0.82 16.17
CA TRP A 93 21.43 0.48 15.69
C TRP A 93 20.02 0.39 15.11
N PHE A 94 19.78 -0.62 14.27
CA PHE A 94 18.51 -0.80 13.58
C PHE A 94 17.39 -1.22 14.52
N LEU A 95 17.66 -2.13 15.46
CA LEU A 95 16.70 -2.55 16.47
C LEU A 95 16.26 -1.37 17.34
N LEU A 96 17.20 -0.52 17.77
CA LEU A 96 16.88 0.71 18.52
C LEU A 96 16.02 1.67 17.69
N LYS A 97 16.31 1.82 16.40
CA LYS A 97 15.51 2.63 15.47
C LYS A 97 14.07 2.08 15.36
N CYS A 98 13.90 0.78 15.15
CA CYS A 98 12.59 0.13 15.11
C CYS A 98 11.82 0.25 16.44
N ALA A 99 12.53 0.25 17.58
CA ALA A 99 11.92 0.46 18.90
C ALA A 99 11.58 1.94 19.21
N GLY A 100 11.75 2.85 18.25
CA GLY A 100 11.48 4.28 18.41
C GLY A 100 12.42 4.98 19.41
N LYS A 101 13.61 4.43 19.64
CA LYS A 101 14.60 5.02 20.55
C LYS A 101 15.63 5.83 19.77
N LYS A 102 16.08 6.93 20.38
CA LYS A 102 17.26 7.65 19.88
C LYS A 102 18.43 6.69 19.87
N THR A 103 19.10 6.59 18.73
CA THR A 103 20.24 5.68 18.56
C THR A 103 21.54 6.34 18.98
N TYR A 104 21.71 7.63 18.66
CA TYR A 104 22.84 8.43 19.12
C TYR A 104 22.76 8.62 20.64
N ASN A 105 23.88 8.40 21.34
CA ASN A 105 24.00 8.40 22.80
C ASN A 105 23.16 7.35 23.56
N ASN A 106 22.65 6.32 22.89
CA ASN A 106 22.02 5.20 23.58
C ASN A 106 23.08 4.33 24.26
N PRO A 107 22.97 3.99 25.56
CA PRO A 107 23.99 3.20 26.25
C PRO A 107 24.22 1.84 25.58
N TYR A 108 23.19 1.20 25.06
CA TYR A 108 23.34 -0.08 24.36
C TYR A 108 24.12 0.05 23.06
N PHE A 109 23.91 1.13 22.30
CA PHE A 109 24.65 1.37 21.06
C PHE A 109 26.11 1.73 21.35
N VAL A 110 26.38 2.51 22.40
CA VAL A 110 27.75 2.82 22.84
C VAL A 110 28.49 1.55 23.25
N VAL A 111 27.86 0.66 24.02
CA VAL A 111 28.44 -0.65 24.37
C VAL A 111 28.70 -1.48 23.12
N ALA A 112 27.78 -1.48 22.14
CA ALA A 112 28.01 -2.17 20.87
C ALA A 112 29.24 -1.63 20.13
N CYS A 113 29.42 -0.31 20.06
CA CYS A 113 30.60 0.31 19.48
C CYS A 113 31.89 -0.07 20.23
N ILE A 114 31.88 -0.06 21.57
CA ILE A 114 33.04 -0.46 22.39
C ILE A 114 33.42 -1.92 22.12
N LEU A 115 32.44 -2.83 22.09
CA LEU A 115 32.68 -4.25 21.79
C LEU A 115 33.18 -4.45 20.36
N PHE A 116 32.68 -3.69 19.39
CA PHE A 116 33.17 -3.71 18.01
C PHE A 116 34.63 -3.22 17.92
N ILE A 117 34.97 -2.11 18.59
CA ILE A 117 36.34 -1.60 18.64
C ILE A 117 37.27 -2.60 19.32
N SER A 118 36.84 -3.22 20.43
CA SER A 118 37.57 -4.30 21.11
C SER A 118 37.84 -5.50 20.19
N TYR A 119 36.84 -5.92 19.42
CA TYR A 119 37.00 -6.96 18.42
C TYR A 119 38.00 -6.56 17.34
N PHE A 120 37.87 -5.34 16.81
CA PHE A 120 38.73 -4.83 15.76
C PHE A 120 40.21 -4.73 16.21
N ILE A 121 40.46 -4.28 17.44
CA ILE A 121 41.80 -4.29 18.03
C ILE A 121 42.34 -5.72 18.12
N THR A 122 41.54 -6.66 18.62
CA THR A 122 41.92 -8.07 18.67
C THR A 122 42.26 -8.61 17.28
N LEU A 123 41.47 -8.26 16.26
CA LEU A 123 41.68 -8.65 14.85
C LEU A 123 42.96 -8.04 14.25
N ILE A 124 43.35 -6.82 14.65
CA ILE A 124 44.64 -6.24 14.25
C ILE A 124 45.79 -6.98 14.93
N ILE A 125 45.67 -7.29 16.22
CA ILE A 125 46.68 -8.03 16.98
C ILE A 125 46.93 -9.42 16.37
N THR A 126 45.91 -10.07 15.79
CA THR A 126 46.11 -11.37 15.11
C THR A 126 47.05 -11.28 13.92
N GLN A 127 47.21 -10.12 13.28
CA GLN A 127 48.13 -9.97 12.14
C GLN A 127 49.60 -10.04 12.55
N PHE A 128 49.89 -9.75 13.83
CA PHE A 128 51.24 -9.70 14.38
C PHE A 128 51.55 -10.87 15.32
N THR A 129 50.55 -11.69 15.67
CA THR A 129 50.69 -12.76 16.66
C THR A 129 50.25 -14.11 16.11
N ARG A 130 51.07 -15.15 16.31
CA ARG A 130 50.74 -16.53 15.90
C ARG A 130 49.91 -17.30 16.94
N HIS A 131 49.47 -16.64 18.02
CA HIS A 131 48.79 -17.30 19.14
C HIS A 131 47.27 -17.42 18.98
N ILE A 132 46.64 -16.57 18.16
CA ILE A 132 45.18 -16.56 17.95
C ILE A 132 44.82 -17.39 16.71
N TYR A 133 45.32 -17.01 15.54
CA TYR A 133 45.36 -17.85 14.35
C TYR A 133 46.58 -17.47 13.51
N PHE A 134 47.03 -18.36 12.64
CA PHE A 134 48.10 -18.08 11.70
C PHE A 134 47.95 -18.92 10.44
N ILE A 135 48.56 -18.43 9.36
CA ILE A 135 48.67 -19.14 8.09
C ILE A 135 50.15 -19.49 7.92
N THR A 136 50.45 -20.77 7.71
CA THR A 136 51.83 -21.24 7.49
C THR A 136 52.35 -20.81 6.11
N ASP A 137 53.65 -20.93 5.90
CA ASP A 137 54.26 -20.64 4.59
C ASP A 137 53.75 -21.61 3.50
N ASP A 138 53.28 -22.81 3.89
CA ASP A 138 52.57 -23.76 3.04
C ASP A 138 51.10 -23.39 2.78
N ASN A 139 50.68 -22.18 3.15
CA ASN A 139 49.34 -21.63 2.95
C ASN A 139 48.20 -22.40 3.68
N VAL A 140 48.52 -23.01 4.83
CA VAL A 140 47.54 -23.75 5.65
C VAL A 140 47.09 -22.91 6.85
N TYR A 141 45.78 -22.82 7.04
CA TYR A 141 45.17 -22.09 8.16
C TYR A 141 45.15 -22.93 9.45
N HIS A 142 45.70 -22.38 10.53
CA HIS A 142 45.70 -22.99 11.86
C HIS A 142 45.09 -22.06 12.92
N ARG A 143 44.24 -22.63 13.78
CA ARG A 143 43.75 -21.95 15.00
C ARG A 143 44.75 -22.15 16.13
N GLY A 144 45.19 -21.05 16.75
CA GLY A 144 46.05 -21.09 17.92
C GLY A 144 45.29 -21.31 19.23
N PRO A 145 45.98 -21.51 20.36
CA PRO A 145 45.35 -21.76 21.66
C PRO A 145 44.51 -20.58 22.16
N LEU A 146 44.82 -19.35 21.74
CA LEU A 146 44.06 -18.16 22.11
C LEU A 146 42.94 -17.82 21.11
N TYR A 147 42.63 -18.68 20.13
CA TYR A 147 41.53 -18.45 19.18
C TYR A 147 40.18 -18.06 19.84
N PRO A 148 39.75 -18.66 20.97
CA PRO A 148 38.50 -18.28 21.62
C PRO A 148 38.40 -16.80 22.00
N THR A 149 39.53 -16.12 22.22
CA THR A 149 39.55 -14.68 22.54
C THR A 149 38.93 -13.83 21.44
N LEU A 150 39.09 -14.24 20.17
CA LEU A 150 38.51 -13.58 19.00
C LEU A 150 36.97 -13.68 18.99
N LEU A 151 36.40 -14.72 19.63
CA LEU A 151 34.96 -14.98 19.66
C LEU A 151 34.24 -14.26 20.81
N ILE A 152 34.96 -13.79 21.84
CA ILE A 152 34.37 -13.16 23.02
C ILE A 152 33.57 -11.91 22.65
N SER A 153 34.17 -11.00 21.89
CA SER A 153 33.51 -9.73 21.55
C SER A 153 32.26 -9.93 20.66
N PRO A 154 32.29 -10.76 19.59
CA PRO A 154 31.10 -11.12 18.83
C PRO A 154 30.00 -11.79 19.66
N ALA A 155 30.36 -12.72 20.56
CA ALA A 155 29.40 -13.39 21.43
C ALA A 155 28.72 -12.39 22.39
N LEU A 156 29.47 -11.46 22.98
CA LEU A 156 28.93 -10.38 23.82
C LEU A 156 28.02 -9.44 23.03
N LEU A 157 28.35 -9.14 21.76
CA LEU A 157 27.49 -8.35 20.87
C LEU A 157 26.16 -9.06 20.57
N MET A 158 26.18 -10.37 20.36
CA MET A 158 24.94 -11.14 20.16
C MET A 158 24.08 -11.15 21.43
N LEU A 159 24.70 -11.32 22.60
CA LEU A 159 24.01 -11.26 23.89
C LEU A 159 23.42 -9.87 24.15
N LEU A 160 24.15 -8.82 23.80
CA LEU A 160 23.68 -7.44 23.86
C LEU A 160 22.45 -7.25 22.96
N ASN A 161 22.51 -7.69 21.70
CA ASN A 161 21.39 -7.61 20.76
C ASN A 161 20.14 -8.36 21.28
N LEU A 162 20.33 -9.54 21.87
CA LEU A 162 19.24 -10.29 22.51
C LEU A 162 18.67 -9.54 23.71
N THR A 163 19.52 -8.94 24.54
CA THR A 163 19.12 -8.14 25.70
C THR A 163 18.32 -6.91 25.27
N VAL A 164 18.76 -6.21 24.22
CA VAL A 164 18.06 -5.06 23.64
C VAL A 164 16.69 -5.49 23.09
N LEU A 165 16.61 -6.62 22.38
CA LEU A 165 15.35 -7.17 21.88
C LEU A 165 14.37 -7.46 23.02
N ILE A 166 14.82 -8.15 24.08
CA ILE A 166 13.98 -8.48 25.24
C ILE A 166 13.53 -7.21 25.96
N ARG A 167 14.44 -6.24 26.14
CA ARG A 167 14.17 -4.97 26.83
C ARG A 167 13.11 -4.14 26.12
N TYR A 168 13.16 -4.07 24.79
CA TYR A 168 12.27 -3.25 23.97
C TYR A 168 11.15 -4.04 23.29
N ARG A 169 10.93 -5.31 23.65
CA ARG A 169 9.86 -6.15 23.07
C ARG A 169 8.47 -5.53 23.09
N LYS A 170 8.15 -4.72 24.11
CA LYS A 170 6.84 -4.05 24.23
C LYS A 170 6.65 -2.89 23.24
N SER A 171 7.74 -2.38 22.68
CA SER A 171 7.73 -1.26 21.72
C SER A 171 7.78 -1.74 20.27
N LEU A 172 7.86 -3.06 20.03
CA LEU A 172 7.97 -3.67 18.72
C LEU A 172 6.70 -4.46 18.41
N SER A 173 6.35 -4.57 17.13
CA SER A 173 5.27 -5.44 16.69
C SER A 173 5.64 -6.91 16.87
N SER A 174 4.65 -7.78 17.07
CA SER A 174 4.87 -9.24 17.21
C SER A 174 5.60 -9.86 16.01
N ARG A 175 5.48 -9.25 14.83
CA ARG A 175 6.19 -9.66 13.61
C ARG A 175 7.67 -9.29 13.67
N LEU A 176 7.99 -8.05 14.06
CA LEU A 176 9.39 -7.61 14.23
C LEU A 176 10.12 -8.42 15.29
N ILE A 177 9.45 -8.74 16.41
CA ILE A 177 10.06 -9.57 17.46
C ILE A 177 10.48 -10.93 16.90
N LYS A 178 9.60 -11.60 16.13
CA LYS A 178 9.93 -12.88 15.46
C LYS A 178 11.09 -12.70 14.49
N ALA A 179 11.07 -11.66 13.66
CA ALA A 179 12.10 -11.40 12.66
C ALA A 179 13.49 -11.18 13.31
N PHE A 180 13.58 -10.31 14.31
CA PHE A 180 14.82 -10.09 15.06
C PHE A 180 15.26 -11.34 15.83
N SER A 181 14.32 -12.13 16.36
CA SER A 181 14.66 -13.37 17.07
C SER A 181 15.32 -14.38 16.11
N ILE A 182 14.77 -14.56 14.90
CA ILE A 182 15.36 -15.41 13.87
C ILE A 182 16.75 -14.89 13.47
N TYR A 183 16.88 -13.57 13.26
CA TYR A 183 18.14 -12.92 12.91
C TYR A 183 19.25 -13.09 13.96
N ILE A 184 18.90 -13.14 15.24
CA ILE A 184 19.90 -13.30 16.32
C ILE A 184 20.18 -14.78 16.58
N ILE A 185 19.13 -15.61 16.67
CA ILE A 185 19.25 -17.00 17.13
C ILE A 185 19.86 -17.90 16.05
N VAL A 186 19.47 -17.76 14.77
CA VAL A 186 19.98 -18.65 13.71
C VAL A 186 21.49 -18.52 13.55
N PRO A 187 22.07 -17.31 13.38
CA PRO A 187 23.53 -17.17 13.32
C PRO A 187 24.24 -17.61 14.61
N LEU A 188 23.60 -17.48 15.77
CA LEU A 188 24.17 -17.92 17.05
C LEU A 188 24.32 -19.44 17.08
N ILE A 189 23.28 -20.17 16.64
CA ILE A 189 23.31 -21.63 16.53
C ILE A 189 24.38 -22.04 15.50
N CYS A 190 24.45 -21.37 14.34
CA CYS A 190 25.48 -21.63 13.34
C CYS A 190 26.89 -21.42 13.91
N MET A 191 27.11 -20.35 14.69
CA MET A 191 28.38 -20.06 15.35
C MET A 191 28.77 -21.17 16.35
N LEU A 192 27.81 -21.65 17.16
CA LEU A 192 28.05 -22.74 18.10
C LEU A 192 28.38 -24.06 17.41
N ILE A 193 27.66 -24.41 16.33
CA ILE A 193 27.95 -25.61 15.52
C ILE A 193 29.36 -25.51 14.89
N GLN A 194 29.72 -24.35 14.34
CA GLN A 194 31.02 -24.10 13.73
C GLN A 194 32.18 -24.14 14.76
N MET A 195 31.89 -23.95 16.04
CA MET A 195 32.87 -24.14 17.11
C MET A 195 33.17 -25.64 17.33
N CYS A 196 32.16 -26.50 17.19
CA CYS A 196 32.28 -27.95 17.39
C CYS A 196 32.78 -28.69 16.13
N MET A 197 32.34 -28.28 14.94
CA MET A 197 32.69 -28.91 13.67
C MET A 197 33.69 -28.05 12.90
N TYR A 198 34.94 -28.52 12.85
CA TYR A 198 36.01 -27.80 12.14
C TYR A 198 35.77 -27.83 10.63
N GLY A 199 35.86 -26.66 9.99
CA GLY A 199 35.84 -26.53 8.54
C GLY A 199 34.46 -26.29 7.88
N LEU A 200 33.34 -26.21 8.61
CA LEU A 200 32.03 -25.88 8.01
C LEU A 200 31.65 -24.41 8.23
N LEU A 201 31.42 -23.65 7.15
CA LEU A 201 31.14 -22.20 7.17
C LEU A 201 29.62 -21.88 7.22
N LEU A 202 28.90 -22.49 8.16
CA LEU A 202 27.44 -22.38 8.27
C LEU A 202 26.94 -20.97 8.65
N ILE A 203 27.79 -20.14 9.26
CA ILE A 203 27.41 -18.79 9.69
C ILE A 203 27.06 -17.87 8.51
N VAL A 204 27.67 -18.09 7.34
CA VAL A 204 27.42 -17.30 6.12
C VAL A 204 25.97 -17.48 5.65
N ILE A 205 25.52 -18.73 5.49
CA ILE A 205 24.15 -19.01 5.05
C ILE A 205 23.13 -18.67 6.14
N GLY A 206 23.45 -18.94 7.42
CA GLY A 206 22.58 -18.59 8.55
C GLY A 206 22.32 -17.08 8.64
N SER A 207 23.35 -16.25 8.51
CA SER A 207 23.22 -14.79 8.48
C SER A 207 22.50 -14.29 7.23
N SER A 208 22.81 -14.87 6.05
CA SER A 208 22.16 -14.50 4.79
C SER A 208 20.65 -14.78 4.81
N VAL A 209 20.25 -16.01 5.14
CA VAL A 209 18.84 -16.42 5.18
C VAL A 209 18.07 -15.63 6.23
N SER A 210 18.63 -15.48 7.44
CA SER A 210 17.96 -14.74 8.50
C SER A 210 17.82 -13.24 8.21
N SER A 211 18.78 -12.64 7.48
CA SER A 211 18.67 -11.27 6.98
C SER A 211 17.55 -11.08 5.95
N LEU A 212 17.35 -12.05 5.06
CA LEU A 212 16.28 -12.02 4.08
C LEU A 212 14.90 -12.15 4.76
N PHE A 213 14.80 -12.98 5.80
CA PHE A 213 13.61 -13.01 6.64
C PHE A 213 13.35 -11.64 7.28
N LEU A 214 14.36 -11.02 7.90
CA LEU A 214 14.23 -9.70 8.49
C LEU A 214 13.70 -8.67 7.48
N LEU A 215 14.30 -8.59 6.30
CA LEU A 215 13.87 -7.72 5.20
C LEU A 215 12.40 -7.96 4.82
N THR A 216 12.02 -9.23 4.61
CA THR A 216 10.67 -9.60 4.15
C THR A 216 9.60 -9.24 5.18
N TYR A 217 9.87 -9.44 6.47
CA TYR A 217 8.95 -9.08 7.55
C TYR A 217 8.74 -7.56 7.63
N ILE A 218 9.82 -6.78 7.50
CA ILE A 218 9.74 -5.31 7.51
C ILE A 218 9.00 -4.80 6.27
N HIS A 219 9.32 -5.36 5.10
CA HIS A 219 8.63 -5.02 3.86
C HIS A 219 7.12 -5.25 3.98
N ARG A 220 6.72 -6.38 4.59
CA ARG A 220 5.30 -6.69 4.80
C ARG A 220 4.63 -5.74 5.79
N GLU A 221 5.29 -5.36 6.86
CA GLU A 221 4.76 -4.39 7.83
C GLU A 221 4.58 -3.00 7.20
N GLN A 222 5.53 -2.54 6.38
CA GLN A 222 5.39 -1.25 5.69
C GLN A 222 4.33 -1.29 4.59
N MET A 223 4.18 -2.42 3.90
CA MET A 223 3.11 -2.60 2.91
C MET A 223 1.73 -2.51 3.56
N ASP A 224 1.51 -3.18 4.70
CA ASP A 224 0.22 -3.13 5.40
C ASP A 224 -0.14 -1.71 5.83
N VAL A 225 0.83 -0.94 6.34
CA VAL A 225 0.64 0.47 6.71
C VAL A 225 0.33 1.32 5.48
N TYR A 226 1.04 1.12 4.37
CA TYR A 226 0.81 1.84 3.12
C TYR A 226 -0.59 1.57 2.54
N VAL A 227 -1.01 0.30 2.53
CA VAL A 227 -2.35 -0.10 2.05
C VAL A 227 -3.44 0.52 2.93
N ALA A 228 -3.30 0.47 4.26
CA ALA A 228 -4.26 1.09 5.17
C ALA A 228 -4.40 2.60 4.94
N GLN A 229 -3.28 3.31 4.75
CA GLN A 229 -3.30 4.75 4.45
C GLN A 229 -3.96 5.03 3.09
N ARG A 230 -3.71 4.19 2.08
CA ARG A 230 -4.31 4.35 0.75
C ARG A 230 -5.82 4.10 0.78
N GLU A 231 -6.28 3.13 1.55
CA GLU A 231 -7.71 2.90 1.77
C GLU A 231 -8.36 4.08 2.49
N GLU A 232 -7.73 4.62 3.54
CA GLU A 232 -8.23 5.79 4.25
C GLU A 232 -8.34 7.01 3.32
N ASN A 233 -7.31 7.27 2.52
CA ASN A 233 -7.32 8.37 1.54
C ASN A 233 -8.37 8.14 0.45
N ALA A 234 -8.54 6.91 -0.03
CA ALA A 234 -9.58 6.58 -1.00
C ALA A 234 -10.98 6.80 -0.41
N ARG A 235 -11.20 6.40 0.86
CA ARG A 235 -12.45 6.66 1.58
C ARG A 235 -12.71 8.15 1.72
N ALA A 236 -11.70 8.93 2.13
CA ALA A 236 -11.83 10.38 2.24
C ALA A 236 -12.16 11.04 0.88
N GLN A 237 -11.52 10.60 -0.21
CA GLN A 237 -11.80 11.12 -1.55
C GLN A 237 -13.22 10.77 -2.02
N VAL A 238 -13.69 9.56 -1.73
CA VAL A 238 -15.09 9.16 -2.00
C VAL A 238 -16.04 10.06 -1.19
N SER A 239 -15.79 10.29 0.10
CA SER A 239 -16.62 11.20 0.92
C SER A 239 -16.66 12.62 0.36
N ILE A 240 -15.54 13.16 -0.14
CA ILE A 240 -15.46 14.50 -0.74
C ILE A 240 -16.24 14.58 -2.06
N ASN A 241 -16.21 13.54 -2.89
CA ASN A 241 -16.95 13.52 -4.16
C ASN A 241 -18.47 13.41 -3.95
N VAL A 242 -18.94 12.74 -2.89
CA VAL A 242 -20.37 12.70 -2.53
C VAL A 242 -20.83 14.05 -1.93
N LEU A 243 -19.92 14.83 -1.33
CA LEU A 243 -20.17 16.18 -0.79
C LEU A 243 -20.37 17.27 -1.86
N GLN A 244 -20.27 16.96 -3.16
CA GLN A 244 -20.57 17.91 -4.24
C GLN A 244 -22.08 18.18 -4.39
N MET A 245 -22.73 18.73 -3.37
CA MET A 245 -23.95 19.51 -3.59
C MET A 245 -23.58 20.65 -4.53
N ARG A 246 -24.21 20.77 -5.72
CA ARG A 246 -23.97 21.90 -6.63
C ARG A 246 -24.25 23.20 -5.86
N PRO A 247 -23.24 24.03 -5.51
CA PRO A 247 -23.47 25.25 -4.72
C PRO A 247 -24.48 26.18 -5.39
N HIS A 248 -24.52 26.13 -6.72
CA HIS A 248 -25.50 26.81 -7.55
C HIS A 248 -26.95 26.35 -7.32
N PHE A 249 -27.22 25.06 -7.11
CA PHE A 249 -28.58 24.58 -6.82
C PHE A 249 -29.07 25.12 -5.47
N ILE A 250 -28.22 25.08 -4.43
CA ILE A 250 -28.52 25.65 -3.12
C ILE A 250 -28.81 27.15 -3.25
N TYR A 251 -27.93 27.88 -3.93
CA TYR A 251 -28.09 29.32 -4.15
C TYR A 251 -29.39 29.66 -4.89
N ASN A 252 -29.68 28.95 -5.98
CA ASN A 252 -30.88 29.17 -6.79
C ASN A 252 -32.16 28.83 -6.03
N THR A 253 -32.13 27.75 -5.24
CA THR A 253 -33.27 27.36 -4.41
C THR A 253 -33.53 28.42 -3.35
N MET A 254 -32.50 28.92 -2.66
CA MET A 254 -32.64 30.01 -1.69
C MET A 254 -33.14 31.31 -2.32
N THR A 255 -32.65 31.64 -3.52
CA THR A 255 -33.10 32.82 -4.27
C THR A 255 -34.57 32.69 -4.67
N SER A 256 -34.99 31.50 -5.09
CA SER A 256 -36.40 31.22 -5.44
C SER A 256 -37.31 31.30 -4.22
N ILE A 257 -36.86 30.76 -3.07
CA ILE A 257 -37.57 30.90 -1.79
C ILE A 257 -37.70 32.38 -1.43
N TYR A 258 -36.64 33.18 -1.56
CA TYR A 258 -36.66 34.61 -1.27
C TYR A 258 -37.72 35.34 -2.10
N TYR A 259 -37.78 35.10 -3.42
CA TYR A 259 -38.81 35.71 -4.28
C TYR A 259 -40.22 35.20 -3.97
N LEU A 260 -40.39 33.90 -3.66
CA LEU A 260 -41.69 33.34 -3.32
C LEU A 260 -42.21 33.85 -1.97
N CYS A 261 -41.35 34.21 -1.02
CA CYS A 261 -41.79 34.82 0.24
C CYS A 261 -42.60 36.10 0.03
N GLU A 262 -42.32 36.87 -1.02
CA GLU A 262 -43.07 38.08 -1.36
C GLU A 262 -44.27 37.79 -2.26
N GLN A 263 -44.12 36.90 -3.26
CA GLN A 263 -45.17 36.67 -4.28
C GLN A 263 -46.22 35.63 -3.87
N ASN A 264 -45.81 34.54 -3.22
CA ASN A 264 -46.68 33.45 -2.82
C ASN A 264 -46.12 32.73 -1.57
N PRO A 265 -46.40 33.26 -0.36
CA PRO A 265 -45.86 32.74 0.89
C PRO A 265 -46.17 31.26 1.14
N LYS A 266 -47.31 30.77 0.62
CA LYS A 266 -47.70 29.36 0.76
C LYS A 266 -46.78 28.44 -0.03
N LYS A 267 -46.47 28.79 -1.30
CA LYS A 267 -45.49 28.06 -2.11
C LYS A 267 -44.07 28.17 -1.56
N ALA A 268 -43.70 29.32 -0.97
CA ALA A 268 -42.42 29.47 -0.29
C ALA A 268 -42.27 28.45 0.84
N MET A 269 -43.32 28.25 1.65
CA MET A 269 -43.33 27.27 2.73
C MET A 269 -43.20 25.82 2.21
N GLU A 270 -43.91 25.48 1.13
CA GLU A 270 -43.80 24.17 0.45
C GLU A 270 -42.38 23.94 -0.11
N MET A 271 -41.75 24.97 -0.68
CA MET A 271 -40.38 24.90 -1.19
C MET A 271 -39.35 24.74 -0.07
N ILE A 272 -39.53 25.44 1.07
CA ILE A 272 -38.67 25.29 2.25
C ILE A 272 -38.75 23.87 2.83
N GLU A 273 -39.95 23.30 2.94
CA GLU A 273 -40.14 21.93 3.43
C GLU A 273 -39.46 20.92 2.49
N SER A 274 -39.68 21.06 1.18
CA SER A 274 -39.06 20.21 0.16
C SER A 274 -37.54 20.31 0.18
N PHE A 275 -36.99 21.53 0.30
CA PHE A 275 -35.56 21.77 0.35
C PHE A 275 -34.92 21.23 1.64
N THR A 276 -35.58 21.38 2.78
CA THR A 276 -35.11 20.82 4.06
C THR A 276 -35.10 19.29 4.02
N ASN A 277 -36.14 18.68 3.43
CA ASN A 277 -36.19 17.24 3.19
C ASN A 277 -35.09 16.77 2.24
N TYR A 278 -34.82 17.52 1.16
CA TYR A 278 -33.72 17.26 0.24
C TYR A 278 -32.37 17.24 0.97
N LEU A 279 -32.06 18.30 1.74
CA LEU A 279 -30.81 18.39 2.49
C LEU A 279 -30.65 17.24 3.49
N ARG A 280 -31.70 16.95 4.27
CA ARG A 280 -31.66 15.85 5.26
C ARG A 280 -31.39 14.50 4.59
N LYS A 281 -32.06 14.21 3.48
CA LYS A 281 -31.89 12.96 2.70
C LYS A 281 -30.49 12.88 2.10
N ASN A 282 -29.97 13.96 1.53
CA ASN A 282 -28.65 14.00 0.93
C ASN A 282 -27.54 13.74 1.98
N PHE A 283 -27.62 14.37 3.16
CA PHE A 283 -26.72 14.10 4.29
C PHE A 283 -26.79 12.65 4.80
N GLN A 284 -27.97 12.01 4.80
CA GLN A 284 -28.11 10.61 5.19
C GLN A 284 -27.55 9.64 4.14
N ALA A 285 -27.67 9.95 2.85
CA ALA A 285 -27.06 9.14 1.79
C ALA A 285 -25.53 9.18 1.82
N ILE A 286 -24.93 10.32 2.19
CA ILE A 286 -23.47 10.45 2.38
C ILE A 286 -22.93 9.47 3.44
N ALA A 287 -23.74 9.09 4.43
CA ALA A 287 -23.33 8.19 5.51
C ALA A 287 -23.48 6.68 5.18
N LYS A 288 -24.10 6.32 4.06
CA LYS A 288 -24.35 4.92 3.70
C LYS A 288 -23.24 4.39 2.78
N HIS A 289 -22.62 3.29 3.19
CA HIS A 289 -21.69 2.54 2.36
C HIS A 289 -22.42 1.43 1.59
N GLY A 290 -22.10 1.27 0.30
CA GLY A 290 -22.67 0.24 -0.56
C GLY A 290 -23.88 0.70 -1.39
N THR A 291 -24.56 -0.26 -2.01
CA THR A 291 -25.78 0.00 -2.79
C THR A 291 -26.96 0.35 -1.89
N ILE A 292 -27.90 1.16 -2.36
CA ILE A 292 -29.13 1.56 -1.64
C ILE A 292 -30.37 0.97 -2.33
N PRO A 293 -31.49 0.78 -1.62
CA PRO A 293 -32.75 0.42 -2.26
C PRO A 293 -33.14 1.45 -3.33
N PHE A 294 -33.59 1.02 -4.51
CA PHE A 294 -33.98 1.93 -5.60
C PHE A 294 -35.07 2.93 -5.15
N ARG A 295 -36.01 2.47 -4.30
CA ARG A 295 -37.00 3.35 -3.66
C ARG A 295 -36.38 4.57 -2.96
N GLU A 296 -35.19 4.43 -2.36
CA GLU A 296 -34.52 5.55 -1.70
C GLU A 296 -33.98 6.53 -2.74
N GLU A 297 -33.28 6.05 -3.77
CA GLU A 297 -32.79 6.88 -4.88
C GLU A 297 -33.94 7.62 -5.60
N LEU A 298 -35.05 6.92 -5.87
CA LEU A 298 -36.24 7.50 -6.52
C LEU A 298 -36.87 8.60 -5.66
N GLU A 299 -36.95 8.41 -4.35
CA GLU A 299 -37.45 9.42 -3.42
C GLU A 299 -36.55 10.66 -3.35
N HIS A 300 -35.25 10.51 -3.57
CA HIS A 300 -34.32 11.65 -3.68
C HIS A 300 -34.59 12.43 -4.97
N VAL A 301 -34.74 11.72 -6.09
CA VAL A 301 -35.07 12.29 -7.40
C VAL A 301 -36.39 13.03 -7.39
N ARG A 302 -37.44 12.45 -6.80
CA ARG A 302 -38.74 13.12 -6.62
C ARG A 302 -38.62 14.42 -5.83
N THR A 303 -37.86 14.40 -4.74
CA THR A 303 -37.67 15.59 -3.90
C THR A 303 -36.96 16.70 -4.68
N TYR A 304 -35.91 16.35 -5.44
CA TYR A 304 -35.21 17.30 -6.32
C TYR A 304 -36.13 17.88 -7.40
N LEU A 305 -36.83 17.01 -8.15
CA LEU A 305 -37.69 17.43 -9.24
C LEU A 305 -38.88 18.28 -8.76
N ASN A 306 -39.43 18.00 -7.58
CA ASN A 306 -40.46 18.86 -6.98
C ASN A 306 -39.96 20.29 -6.72
N ILE A 307 -38.71 20.45 -6.24
CA ILE A 307 -38.12 21.78 -6.02
C ILE A 307 -37.96 22.52 -7.36
N GLU A 308 -37.46 21.84 -8.38
CA GLU A 308 -37.30 22.44 -9.71
C GLU A 308 -38.66 22.71 -10.40
N GLN A 309 -39.70 21.91 -10.16
CA GLN A 309 -41.05 22.16 -10.68
C GLN A 309 -41.68 23.42 -10.07
N ILE A 310 -41.45 23.68 -8.78
CA ILE A 310 -41.87 24.94 -8.13
C ILE A 310 -41.10 26.12 -8.73
N ARG A 311 -39.81 25.96 -8.99
CA ARG A 311 -38.95 27.00 -9.55
C ARG A 311 -39.28 27.33 -11.01
N PHE A 312 -39.57 26.32 -11.81
CA PHE A 312 -39.88 26.41 -13.24
C PHE A 312 -41.36 26.11 -13.49
N GLU A 313 -42.22 26.80 -12.75
CA GLU A 313 -43.66 26.62 -12.84
C GLU A 313 -44.16 26.82 -14.29
N GLY A 314 -44.92 25.85 -14.80
CA GLY A 314 -45.45 25.85 -16.16
C GLY A 314 -44.43 25.52 -17.26
N LYS A 315 -43.16 25.25 -16.89
CA LYS A 315 -42.07 24.91 -17.82
C LYS A 315 -41.45 23.54 -17.57
N LEU A 316 -41.69 22.89 -16.43
CA LEU A 316 -41.21 21.55 -16.11
C LEU A 316 -42.35 20.61 -15.71
N PHE A 317 -42.49 19.51 -16.45
CA PHE A 317 -43.46 18.45 -16.21
C PHE A 317 -42.72 17.12 -16.00
N VAL A 318 -43.16 16.37 -14.99
CA VAL A 318 -42.47 15.14 -14.56
C VAL A 318 -43.49 14.03 -14.39
N GLU A 319 -43.20 12.87 -14.96
CA GLU A 319 -44.01 11.66 -14.85
C GLU A 319 -43.18 10.49 -14.31
N PHE A 320 -43.77 9.71 -13.40
CA PHE A 320 -43.13 8.53 -12.83
C PHE A 320 -44.02 7.30 -13.07
N ASP A 321 -43.51 6.35 -13.85
CA ASP A 321 -44.14 5.04 -14.09
C ASP A 321 -43.23 3.92 -13.58
N THR A 322 -43.19 3.75 -12.26
CA THR A 322 -42.21 2.88 -11.59
C THR A 322 -42.89 1.70 -10.85
N PRO A 323 -43.49 0.73 -11.56
CA PRO A 323 -44.17 -0.41 -10.93
C PRO A 323 -43.19 -1.37 -10.24
N HIS A 324 -41.94 -1.45 -10.70
CA HIS A 324 -40.92 -2.33 -10.13
C HIS A 324 -39.88 -1.51 -9.35
N MET A 325 -39.81 -1.70 -8.03
CA MET A 325 -38.86 -0.98 -7.14
C MET A 325 -38.04 -1.91 -6.24
N GLY A 326 -38.21 -3.23 -6.37
CA GLY A 326 -37.68 -4.26 -5.47
C GLY A 326 -36.19 -4.58 -5.63
N PHE A 327 -35.37 -3.63 -6.10
CA PHE A 327 -33.95 -3.83 -6.36
C PHE A 327 -33.08 -2.76 -5.71
N ARG A 328 -31.77 -2.96 -5.75
CA ARG A 328 -30.77 -2.05 -5.19
C ARG A 328 -29.92 -1.46 -6.31
N ILE A 329 -29.47 -0.23 -6.11
CA ILE A 329 -28.68 0.55 -7.06
C ILE A 329 -27.59 1.31 -6.30
N PRO A 330 -26.44 1.62 -6.92
CA PRO A 330 -25.50 2.56 -6.33
C PRO A 330 -26.16 3.92 -6.08
N PRO A 331 -25.88 4.57 -4.95
CA PRO A 331 -26.40 5.91 -4.68
C PRO A 331 -25.91 6.91 -5.73
N LEU A 332 -26.68 7.98 -5.95
CA LEU A 332 -26.35 9.04 -6.92
C LEU A 332 -26.16 8.51 -8.35
N THR A 333 -27.05 7.60 -8.76
CA THR A 333 -27.08 7.06 -10.12
C THR A 333 -28.14 7.80 -10.95
N LEU A 334 -29.36 7.90 -10.41
CA LEU A 334 -30.49 8.49 -11.11
C LEU A 334 -30.48 10.02 -10.99
N GLN A 335 -30.08 10.53 -9.82
CA GLN A 335 -30.06 11.96 -9.53
C GLN A 335 -29.24 12.78 -10.55
N PRO A 336 -27.98 12.45 -10.90
CA PRO A 336 -27.22 13.25 -11.87
C PRO A 336 -27.83 13.27 -13.27
N ILE A 337 -28.57 12.21 -13.65
CA ILE A 337 -29.21 12.09 -14.96
C ILE A 337 -30.36 13.07 -15.07
N VAL A 338 -31.28 13.06 -14.10
CA VAL A 338 -32.41 14.00 -14.06
C VAL A 338 -31.94 15.44 -13.84
N GLU A 339 -30.86 15.65 -13.07
CA GLU A 339 -30.24 16.97 -12.91
C GLU A 339 -29.72 17.52 -14.23
N ASN A 340 -29.10 16.68 -15.06
CA ASN A 340 -28.62 17.08 -16.36
C ASN A 340 -29.77 17.37 -17.33
N ALA A 341 -30.84 16.56 -17.30
CA ALA A 341 -32.04 16.81 -18.10
C ALA A 341 -32.65 18.20 -17.78
N VAL A 342 -32.81 18.54 -16.50
CA VAL A 342 -33.30 19.87 -16.10
C VAL A 342 -32.32 20.99 -16.49
N LYS A 343 -31.01 20.80 -16.26
CA LYS A 343 -29.98 21.82 -16.54
C LYS A 343 -29.97 22.24 -18.01
N TYR A 344 -30.10 21.29 -18.93
CA TYR A 344 -29.99 21.55 -20.36
C TYR A 344 -31.34 21.63 -21.08
N GLY A 345 -32.41 21.11 -20.48
CA GLY A 345 -33.74 21.05 -21.08
C GLY A 345 -34.68 22.19 -20.69
N VAL A 346 -34.43 22.90 -19.57
CA VAL A 346 -35.24 24.06 -19.19
C VAL A 346 -34.60 25.34 -19.73
N ASP A 347 -35.15 25.86 -20.83
CA ASP A 347 -34.74 27.12 -21.45
C ASP A 347 -35.98 28.00 -21.77
N PRO A 348 -35.93 29.33 -21.56
CA PRO A 348 -37.01 30.23 -21.96
C PRO A 348 -37.44 30.13 -23.42
N GLU A 349 -36.50 29.84 -24.33
CA GLU A 349 -36.71 29.77 -25.79
C GLU A 349 -37.19 28.39 -26.27
N LEU A 350 -37.19 27.38 -25.39
CA LEU A 350 -37.66 26.03 -25.68
C LEU A 350 -39.09 25.78 -25.19
N ASP A 351 -39.69 24.73 -25.77
CA ASP A 351 -40.93 24.13 -25.27
C ASP A 351 -40.76 23.65 -23.82
N PRO A 352 -41.85 23.49 -23.05
CA PRO A 352 -41.76 22.93 -21.70
C PRO A 352 -41.04 21.59 -21.69
N LEU A 353 -40.20 21.38 -20.67
CA LEU A 353 -39.45 20.15 -20.47
C LEU A 353 -40.36 19.10 -19.83
N TYR A 354 -40.43 17.93 -20.47
CA TYR A 354 -41.11 16.74 -19.99
C TYR A 354 -40.05 15.70 -19.66
N ILE A 355 -39.96 15.30 -18.39
CA ILE A 355 -39.11 14.21 -17.93
C ILE A 355 -39.98 13.03 -17.53
N SER A 356 -39.71 11.84 -18.04
CA SER A 356 -40.32 10.61 -17.55
C SER A 356 -39.27 9.67 -16.95
N VAL A 357 -39.62 9.03 -15.84
CA VAL A 357 -38.82 7.98 -15.21
C VAL A 357 -39.69 6.73 -15.11
N SER A 358 -39.27 5.64 -15.74
CA SER A 358 -39.99 4.38 -15.67
C SER A 358 -39.10 3.20 -15.28
N THR A 359 -39.71 2.15 -14.73
CA THR A 359 -39.01 0.90 -14.39
C THR A 359 -39.69 -0.33 -14.95
N ASN A 360 -38.89 -1.23 -15.51
CA ASN A 360 -39.33 -2.51 -16.05
C ASN A 360 -38.56 -3.66 -15.38
N GLU A 361 -39.23 -4.79 -15.14
CA GLU A 361 -38.57 -6.04 -14.76
C GLU A 361 -38.37 -6.90 -16.01
N THR A 362 -37.16 -7.44 -16.19
CA THR A 362 -36.81 -8.36 -17.27
C THR A 362 -36.43 -9.73 -16.68
N GLU A 363 -36.31 -10.76 -17.53
CA GLU A 363 -35.94 -12.10 -17.06
C GLU A 363 -34.59 -12.10 -16.31
N ASP A 364 -33.62 -11.31 -16.80
CA ASP A 364 -32.25 -11.29 -16.29
C ASP A 364 -31.96 -10.16 -15.30
N GLY A 365 -32.86 -9.19 -15.10
CA GLY A 365 -32.59 -8.01 -14.29
C GLY A 365 -33.71 -6.98 -14.18
N ASN A 366 -33.34 -5.76 -13.82
CA ASN A 366 -34.22 -4.61 -13.74
C ASN A 366 -33.71 -3.50 -14.65
N GLU A 367 -34.60 -2.84 -15.35
CA GLU A 367 -34.30 -1.71 -16.23
C GLU A 367 -34.93 -0.43 -15.68
N ILE A 368 -34.17 0.66 -15.71
CA ILE A 368 -34.66 2.01 -15.45
C ILE A 368 -34.50 2.81 -16.74
N ILE A 369 -35.57 3.47 -17.17
CA ILE A 369 -35.58 4.32 -18.36
C ILE A 369 -35.87 5.74 -17.90
N VAL A 370 -35.01 6.67 -18.28
CA VAL A 370 -35.24 8.12 -18.12
C VAL A 370 -35.33 8.73 -19.50
N THR A 371 -36.40 9.48 -19.78
CA THR A 371 -36.52 10.22 -21.05
C THR A 371 -36.80 11.69 -20.82
N ASP A 372 -36.27 12.52 -21.70
CA ASP A 372 -36.58 13.94 -21.80
C ASP A 372 -36.86 14.35 -23.26
N ASN A 373 -37.46 15.53 -23.46
CA ASN A 373 -37.65 16.19 -24.76
C ASN A 373 -36.72 17.42 -24.94
N GLY A 374 -35.58 17.45 -24.25
CA GLY A 374 -34.62 18.55 -24.36
C GLY A 374 -33.86 18.59 -25.70
N PRO A 375 -32.76 19.35 -25.80
CA PRO A 375 -31.99 19.50 -27.05
C PRO A 375 -31.34 18.20 -27.56
N GLY A 376 -31.35 17.13 -26.76
CA GLY A 376 -30.80 15.83 -27.10
C GLY A 376 -29.31 15.69 -26.75
N PHE A 377 -28.91 14.47 -26.40
CA PHE A 377 -27.52 14.11 -26.13
C PHE A 377 -27.20 12.80 -26.87
N ASP A 378 -26.31 12.88 -27.86
CA ASP A 378 -25.72 11.70 -28.52
C ASP A 378 -24.30 11.48 -27.99
N GLU A 379 -24.05 10.31 -27.40
CA GLU A 379 -22.73 9.92 -26.89
C GLU A 379 -21.69 9.76 -28.01
N ASN A 380 -22.13 9.57 -29.27
CA ASN A 380 -21.26 9.40 -30.43
C ASN A 380 -20.89 10.71 -31.15
N GLU A 381 -21.51 11.83 -30.80
CA GLU A 381 -21.10 13.13 -31.34
C GLU A 381 -19.82 13.60 -30.66
N ASN A 382 -18.70 13.53 -31.40
CA ASN A 382 -17.42 14.15 -31.04
C ASN A 382 -17.57 15.67 -31.02
N THR A 383 -18.18 16.22 -29.98
CA THR A 383 -18.22 17.66 -29.75
C THR A 383 -16.84 18.11 -29.27
N ALA A 384 -16.04 18.62 -30.19
CA ALA A 384 -14.73 19.22 -29.94
C ALA A 384 -14.80 20.53 -29.12
N ASP A 385 -15.94 20.85 -28.52
CA ASP A 385 -16.21 22.12 -27.85
C ASP A 385 -16.44 21.93 -26.34
N ASN A 386 -15.37 22.20 -25.59
CA ASN A 386 -15.20 22.62 -24.18
C ASN A 386 -16.10 22.15 -23.01
N ASN A 387 -17.22 21.46 -23.18
CA ASN A 387 -18.00 20.94 -22.05
C ASN A 387 -17.53 19.51 -21.69
N ARG A 388 -16.43 19.44 -20.93
CA ARG A 388 -15.90 18.17 -20.36
C ARG A 388 -16.73 17.62 -19.20
N GLU A 389 -17.59 18.44 -18.58
CA GLU A 389 -18.39 18.06 -17.41
C GLU A 389 -19.39 16.90 -17.62
N PRO A 390 -20.17 16.84 -18.72
CA PRO A 390 -21.15 15.77 -18.95
C PRO A 390 -20.48 14.39 -19.06
N HIS A 391 -19.37 14.30 -19.81
CA HIS A 391 -18.65 13.04 -20.00
C HIS A 391 -17.99 12.53 -18.71
N ILE A 392 -17.50 13.42 -17.84
CA ILE A 392 -16.92 13.03 -16.54
C ILE A 392 -18.02 12.46 -15.61
N ALA A 393 -19.18 13.10 -15.55
CA ALA A 393 -20.30 12.64 -14.73
C ALA A 393 -20.83 11.27 -15.21
N ILE A 394 -20.97 11.09 -16.52
CA ILE A 394 -21.42 9.82 -17.12
C ILE A 394 -20.43 8.69 -16.88
N ASN A 395 -19.13 8.93 -17.07
CA ASN A 395 -18.11 7.92 -16.81
C ASN A 395 -18.07 7.51 -15.33
N ASN A 396 -18.24 8.45 -14.41
CA ASN A 396 -18.32 8.15 -12.98
C ASN A 396 -19.53 7.27 -12.62
N ILE A 397 -20.68 7.46 -13.29
CA ILE A 397 -21.87 6.63 -13.08
C ILE A 397 -21.63 5.23 -13.65
N ARG A 398 -21.07 5.14 -14.86
CA ARG A 398 -20.75 3.88 -15.54
C ARG A 398 -19.77 3.02 -14.76
N GLU A 399 -18.66 3.60 -14.32
CA GLU A 399 -17.67 2.91 -13.48
C GLU A 399 -18.29 2.41 -12.18
N ARG A 400 -19.13 3.23 -11.54
CA ARG A 400 -19.80 2.87 -10.27
C ARG A 400 -20.79 1.73 -10.45
N LEU A 401 -21.62 1.78 -11.50
CA LEU A 401 -22.55 0.70 -11.85
C LEU A 401 -21.82 -0.61 -12.12
N SER A 402 -20.73 -0.56 -12.89
CA SER A 402 -19.91 -1.72 -13.19
C SER A 402 -19.28 -2.31 -11.92
N MET A 403 -18.67 -1.49 -11.06
CA MET A 403 -17.97 -1.97 -9.87
C MET A 403 -18.88 -2.47 -8.75
N MET A 404 -20.06 -1.85 -8.56
CA MET A 404 -20.90 -2.12 -7.39
C MET A 404 -22.01 -3.13 -7.65
N CYS A 405 -22.48 -3.27 -8.89
CA CYS A 405 -23.59 -4.15 -9.22
C CYS A 405 -23.51 -4.81 -10.61
N ASN A 406 -22.37 -4.74 -11.31
CA ASN A 406 -22.22 -5.18 -12.70
C ASN A 406 -23.31 -4.60 -13.63
N GLY A 407 -23.81 -3.40 -13.31
CA GLY A 407 -24.83 -2.73 -14.09
C GLY A 407 -24.25 -2.03 -15.31
N THR A 408 -25.10 -1.73 -16.29
CA THR A 408 -24.73 -0.97 -17.49
C THR A 408 -25.61 0.26 -17.65
N ILE A 409 -25.09 1.26 -18.37
CA ILE A 409 -25.80 2.49 -18.71
C ILE A 409 -25.54 2.84 -20.17
N SER A 410 -26.59 3.22 -20.88
CA SER A 410 -26.53 3.66 -22.28
C SER A 410 -27.35 4.93 -22.49
N PHE A 411 -26.89 5.77 -23.40
CA PHE A 411 -27.53 7.02 -23.81
C PHE A 411 -27.86 6.91 -25.29
N SER A 412 -29.07 7.32 -25.66
CA SER A 412 -29.50 7.38 -27.06
C SER A 412 -30.37 8.62 -27.28
N ALA A 413 -30.24 9.27 -28.43
CA ALA A 413 -31.15 10.32 -28.84
C ALA A 413 -32.58 9.77 -29.03
N ARG A 414 -33.58 10.61 -28.77
CA ARG A 414 -34.99 10.29 -29.02
C ARG A 414 -35.42 10.79 -30.41
N ASP A 415 -36.18 9.97 -31.13
CA ASP A 415 -36.82 10.38 -32.38
C ASP A 415 -37.76 11.57 -32.11
N GLY A 416 -37.43 12.74 -32.68
CA GLY A 416 -38.16 13.99 -32.45
C GLY A 416 -37.54 14.97 -31.44
N GLY A 417 -36.32 14.68 -30.95
CA GLY A 417 -35.60 15.54 -30.00
C GLY A 417 -35.67 15.02 -28.56
N GLY A 418 -34.57 15.18 -27.82
CA GLY A 418 -34.42 14.73 -26.43
C GLY A 418 -33.52 13.52 -26.25
N THR A 419 -33.40 13.05 -25.00
CA THR A 419 -32.48 11.98 -24.60
C THR A 419 -33.24 10.82 -23.97
N ILE A 420 -32.80 9.60 -24.24
CA ILE A 420 -33.22 8.37 -23.57
C ILE A 420 -31.99 7.78 -22.87
N VAL A 421 -32.09 7.59 -21.56
CA VAL A 421 -31.07 6.94 -20.74
C VAL A 421 -31.62 5.62 -20.24
N ARG A 422 -30.94 4.52 -20.55
CA ARG A 422 -31.30 3.18 -20.06
C ARG A 422 -30.22 2.67 -19.11
N ILE A 423 -30.63 2.34 -17.89
CA ILE A 423 -29.80 1.70 -16.88
C ILE A 423 -30.29 0.28 -16.67
N TYR A 424 -29.39 -0.69 -16.76
CA TYR A 424 -29.69 -2.10 -16.53
C TYR A 424 -28.94 -2.63 -15.31
N ILE A 425 -29.66 -3.31 -14.41
CA ILE A 425 -29.14 -3.91 -13.17
C ILE A 425 -29.43 -5.41 -13.20
N PRO A 426 -28.40 -6.28 -13.26
CA PRO A 426 -28.59 -7.73 -13.29
C PRO A 426 -29.13 -8.28 -11.95
N ARG A 427 -29.97 -9.33 -12.02
CA ARG A 427 -30.67 -9.92 -10.85
C ARG A 427 -29.73 -10.60 -9.85
N ASN A 428 -28.58 -11.10 -10.31
CA ASN A 428 -27.61 -11.88 -9.54
C ASN A 428 -26.31 -11.12 -9.21
N TYR A 429 -26.40 -9.90 -8.66
CA TYR A 429 -25.20 -9.27 -8.09
C TYR A 429 -25.15 -9.50 -6.58
N SER A 430 -24.06 -10.12 -6.12
CA SER A 430 -23.77 -10.25 -4.69
C SER A 430 -23.44 -8.85 -4.18
N SER A 431 -24.30 -8.28 -3.33
CA SER A 431 -23.95 -7.04 -2.63
C SER A 431 -22.69 -7.31 -1.82
N ILE A 432 -21.56 -6.73 -2.22
CA ILE A 432 -20.37 -6.67 -1.36
C ILE A 432 -20.79 -5.78 -0.19
N SER A 433 -21.13 -6.42 0.92
CA SER A 433 -21.58 -5.82 2.18
C SER A 433 -20.42 -5.18 2.92
#